data_AF-A0A1N6ZQT6-F1
#
_entry.id   AF-A0A1N6ZQT6-F1
#
_cell.length_a   1.000
_cell.length_b   1.000
_cell.length_c   1.000
_cell.angle_alpha   90.00
_cell.angle_beta   90.00
_cell.angle_gamma   90.00
#
_symmetry.space_group_name_H-M   'P 1'
#
loop_
_entity.id
_entity.type
_entity.pdbx_description
1 polymer ?
#
loop_
_entity_poly.entity_id
_entity_poly.type
_entity_poly.pdbx_seq_one_letter_code
_entity_poly.pdbx_strand_id
1 'polypeptide(L)'
;MSSPQPETETHEVTLSRDEQWVVHSVLASEIDGAIDDGESPAEWTLEALETLEAAGETTVFTAYQAQTLVDRLTSYLARVDTPEDDTVHGSAVVDRLETRLESRESPPQ
;
A
#
# COMPACT_ATOMS: atom_id res chain seq x y z
N MET A 1 3.54 -31.72 -4.46
CA MET A 1 3.38 -30.41 -5.13
C MET A 1 3.26 -29.41 -4.00
N SER A 2 4.33 -28.66 -3.73
CA SER A 2 4.36 -27.71 -2.61
C SER A 2 3.70 -26.41 -3.08
N SER A 3 2.64 -26.00 -2.39
CA SER A 3 2.08 -24.66 -2.54
C SER A 3 3.15 -23.62 -2.19
N PRO A 4 3.24 -22.48 -2.91
CA PRO A 4 4.09 -21.39 -2.49
C PRO A 4 3.72 -20.98 -1.07
N GLN A 5 4.73 -20.72 -0.25
CA GLN A 5 4.49 -20.25 1.12
C GLN A 5 3.80 -18.89 1.04
N PRO A 6 2.80 -18.62 1.91
CA PRO A 6 2.00 -17.40 1.86
C PRO A 6 2.81 -16.10 2.02
N GLU A 7 4.06 -16.19 2.46
CA GLU A 7 5.02 -15.08 2.65
C GLU A 7 5.68 -14.62 1.33
N THR A 8 5.66 -15.45 0.28
CA THR A 8 6.22 -15.10 -1.06
C THR A 8 5.16 -14.65 -2.07
N GLU A 9 3.91 -14.54 -1.65
CA GLU A 9 2.82 -14.15 -2.53
C GLU A 9 2.79 -12.63 -2.71
N THR A 10 2.77 -12.22 -3.98
CA THR A 10 2.82 -10.83 -4.41
C THR A 10 1.56 -10.48 -5.21
N HIS A 11 1.13 -9.24 -5.07
CA HIS A 11 -0.08 -8.67 -5.64
C HIS A 11 0.31 -7.55 -6.59
N GLU A 12 0.04 -7.77 -7.87
CA GLU A 12 0.18 -6.72 -8.88
C GLU A 12 -0.99 -5.75 -8.80
N VAL A 13 -0.68 -4.48 -8.60
CA VAL A 13 -1.66 -3.40 -8.47
C VAL A 13 -1.29 -2.32 -9.48
N THR A 14 -2.19 -2.10 -10.44
CA THR A 14 -2.05 -0.98 -11.37
C THR A 14 -2.59 0.28 -10.72
N LEU A 15 -1.75 1.30 -10.63
CA LEU A 15 -2.04 2.60 -10.03
C LEU A 15 -1.84 3.69 -11.09
N SER A 16 -2.82 4.57 -11.20
CA SER A 16 -2.65 5.84 -11.91
C SER A 16 -1.61 6.72 -11.21
N ARG A 17 -1.11 7.74 -11.90
CA ARG A 17 -0.11 8.65 -11.32
C ARG A 17 -0.61 9.36 -10.06
N ASP A 18 -1.88 9.74 -10.03
CA ASP A 18 -2.47 10.42 -8.87
C ASP A 18 -2.63 9.46 -7.70
N GLU A 19 -3.06 8.21 -7.97
CA GLU A 19 -3.08 7.14 -6.96
C GLU A 19 -1.68 6.83 -6.41
N GLN A 20 -0.65 6.79 -7.27
CA GLN A 20 0.74 6.61 -6.84
C GLN A 20 1.21 7.74 -5.93
N TRP A 21 0.84 8.99 -6.23
CA TRP A 21 1.19 10.13 -5.38
C TRP A 21 0.58 10.03 -3.98
N VAL A 22 -0.66 9.56 -3.86
CA VAL A 22 -1.28 9.37 -2.54
C VAL A 22 -0.55 8.28 -1.75
N VAL A 23 -0.25 7.14 -2.38
CA VAL A 23 0.51 6.05 -1.75
C VAL A 23 1.91 6.53 -1.34
N HIS A 24 2.59 7.26 -2.22
CA HIS A 24 3.90 7.85 -1.96
C HIS A 24 3.85 8.78 -0.75
N SER A 25 2.89 9.70 -0.70
CA SER A 25 2.72 10.65 0.40
C SER A 25 2.53 9.95 1.75
N VAL A 26 1.74 8.87 1.78
CA VAL A 26 1.54 8.08 3.02
C VAL A 26 2.81 7.38 3.46
N LEU A 27 3.53 6.72 2.53
CA LEU A 27 4.80 6.04 2.84
C LEU A 27 5.88 7.02 3.29
N ALA A 28 6.01 8.16 2.59
CA ALA A 28 6.94 9.22 2.94
C ALA A 28 6.64 9.80 4.33
N SER A 29 5.36 10.04 4.64
CA SER A 29 4.94 10.53 5.96
C SER A 29 5.25 9.56 7.10
N GLU A 30 5.14 8.24 6.85
CA GLU A 30 5.52 7.22 7.84
C GLU A 30 7.04 7.17 8.08
N ILE A 31 7.83 7.34 7.01
CA ILE A 31 9.29 7.43 7.10
C ILE A 31 9.70 8.69 7.86
N ASP A 32 9.15 9.85 7.48
CA ASP A 32 9.43 11.13 8.12
C ASP A 32 9.04 11.10 9.60
N GLY A 33 7.88 10.52 9.94
CA GLY A 33 7.44 10.35 11.33
C GLY A 33 8.42 9.52 12.16
N ALA A 34 8.93 8.40 11.63
CA ALA A 34 9.94 7.60 12.32
C ALA A 34 11.24 8.40 12.54
N ILE A 35 11.68 9.17 11.54
CA ILE A 35 12.88 10.01 11.64
C ILE A 35 12.70 11.11 12.69
N ASP A 36 11.54 11.77 12.71
CA ASP A 36 11.21 12.84 13.67
C ASP A 36 11.16 12.30 15.11
N ASP A 37 10.71 11.06 15.30
CA ASP A 37 10.70 10.37 16.58
C ASP A 37 12.10 9.82 16.99
N GLY A 38 13.10 9.96 16.12
CA GLY A 38 14.47 9.47 16.34
C GLY A 38 14.59 7.95 16.20
N GLU A 39 13.62 7.31 15.54
CA GLU A 39 13.57 5.89 15.24
C GLU A 39 14.03 5.62 13.80
N SER A 40 14.36 4.36 13.51
CA SER A 40 14.60 3.93 12.13
C SER A 40 13.27 3.59 11.47
N PRO A 41 13.02 4.05 10.22
CA PRO A 41 11.85 3.64 9.46
C PRO A 41 11.76 2.12 9.34
N ALA A 42 10.53 1.61 9.30
CA ALA A 42 10.31 0.18 9.11
C ALA A 42 10.76 -0.25 7.70
N GLU A 43 11.44 -1.40 7.62
CA GLU A 43 12.03 -1.92 6.37
C GLU A 43 10.97 -2.10 5.28
N TRP A 44 9.78 -2.60 5.64
CA TRP A 44 8.68 -2.76 4.69
C TRP A 44 8.25 -1.45 4.02
N THR A 45 8.33 -0.32 4.75
CA THR A 45 7.93 1.00 4.25
C THR A 45 8.92 1.49 3.20
N LEU A 46 10.22 1.28 3.45
CA LEU A 46 11.29 1.60 2.51
C LEU A 46 11.17 0.75 1.24
N GLU A 47 11.01 -0.56 1.39
CA GLU A 47 10.84 -1.48 0.26
C GLU A 47 9.59 -1.15 -0.57
N ALA A 48 8.47 -0.83 0.08
CA ALA A 48 7.24 -0.46 -0.60
C ALA A 48 7.40 0.86 -1.37
N LEU A 49 8.11 1.83 -0.80
CA LEU A 49 8.41 3.10 -1.46
C LEU A 49 9.33 2.90 -2.67
N GLU A 50 10.41 2.14 -2.51
CA GLU A 50 11.32 1.81 -3.62
C GLU A 50 10.59 1.06 -4.74
N THR A 51 9.71 0.11 -4.40
CA THR A 51 8.89 -0.61 -5.37
C THR A 51 7.95 0.33 -6.12
N LEU A 52 7.32 1.27 -5.42
CA LEU A 52 6.41 2.26 -6.02
C LEU A 52 7.17 3.21 -6.95
N GLU A 53 8.35 3.69 -6.56
CA GLU A 53 9.16 4.63 -7.35
C GLU A 53 9.82 3.97 -8.57
N ALA A 54 10.17 2.69 -8.46
CA ALA A 54 10.70 1.91 -9.57
C ALA A 54 9.59 1.42 -10.52
N ALA A 55 8.35 1.31 -10.02
CA ALA A 55 7.20 0.92 -10.81
C ALA A 55 6.80 2.03 -11.78
N GLY A 56 6.44 1.62 -13.00
CA GLY A 56 5.76 2.51 -13.93
C GLY A 56 4.30 2.68 -13.51
N GLU A 57 3.41 1.93 -14.13
CA GLU A 57 1.97 1.96 -13.77
C GLU A 57 1.57 0.80 -12.85
N THR A 58 2.36 -0.27 -12.80
CA THR A 58 2.03 -1.48 -12.03
C THR A 58 3.08 -1.73 -10.96
N THR A 59 2.62 -1.73 -9.71
CA THR A 59 3.44 -1.97 -8.51
C THR A 59 3.13 -3.36 -7.97
N VAL A 60 4.13 -4.01 -7.39
CA VAL A 60 4.01 -5.38 -6.87
C VAL A 60 4.21 -5.36 -5.36
N PHE A 61 3.14 -5.54 -4.60
CA PHE A 61 3.19 -5.56 -3.14
C PHE A 61 3.06 -6.99 -2.60
N THR A 62 3.80 -7.34 -1.56
CA THR A 62 3.50 -8.55 -0.78
C THR A 62 2.14 -8.44 -0.11
N ALA A 63 1.53 -9.57 0.28
CA ALA A 63 0.28 -9.55 1.05
C ALA A 63 0.38 -8.72 2.34
N TYR A 64 1.53 -8.80 3.01
CA TYR A 64 1.80 -7.99 4.21
C TYR A 64 1.85 -6.49 3.90
N GLN A 65 2.56 -6.09 2.85
CA GLN A 65 2.62 -4.69 2.42
C GLN A 65 1.25 -4.18 1.99
N ALA A 66 0.49 -4.97 1.22
CA ALA A 66 -0.85 -4.59 0.78
C ALA A 66 -1.81 -4.39 1.95
N GLN A 67 -1.83 -5.32 2.92
CA GLN A 67 -2.68 -5.19 4.12
C GLN A 67 -2.27 -3.98 4.97
N THR A 68 -0.97 -3.83 5.22
CA THR A 68 -0.48 -2.70 6.02
C THR A 68 -0.77 -1.38 5.32
N LEU A 69 -0.63 -1.32 4.00
CA LEU A 69 -0.92 -0.12 3.21
C LEU A 69 -2.41 0.24 3.23
N VAL A 70 -3.32 -0.75 3.21
CA VAL A 70 -4.76 -0.53 3.41
C VAL A 70 -5.02 0.14 4.76
N ASP A 71 -4.43 -0.38 5.84
CA ASP A 71 -4.61 0.17 7.19
C ASP A 71 -4.09 1.61 7.28
N ARG A 72 -2.92 1.89 6.67
CA ARG A 72 -2.31 3.23 6.65
C ARG A 72 -3.08 4.22 5.80
N LEU A 73 -3.49 3.84 4.60
CA LEU A 73 -4.33 4.66 3.73
C LEU A 73 -5.67 4.97 4.40
N THR A 74 -6.34 3.97 4.97
CA THR A 74 -7.60 4.17 5.69
C THR A 74 -7.42 5.16 6.84
N SER A 75 -6.33 5.04 7.59
CA SER A 75 -6.01 5.96 8.68
C SER A 75 -5.71 7.39 8.19
N TYR A 76 -5.01 7.52 7.07
CA TYR A 76 -4.75 8.81 6.42
C TYR A 76 -6.04 9.47 5.93
N LEU A 77 -6.88 8.71 5.24
CA LEU A 77 -8.14 9.19 4.66
C LEU A 77 -9.20 9.55 5.70
N ALA A 78 -9.13 8.97 6.90
CA ALA A 78 -10.01 9.30 8.01
C ALA A 78 -9.70 10.68 8.65
N ARG A 79 -8.59 11.33 8.30
CA ARG A 79 -8.23 12.65 8.83
C ARG A 79 -9.11 13.74 8.20
N VAL A 80 -9.54 14.69 9.01
CA VAL A 80 -10.46 15.77 8.59
C VAL A 80 -9.80 16.76 7.63
N ASP A 81 -8.47 16.83 7.65
CA ASP A 81 -7.63 17.71 6.86
C ASP A 81 -7.08 17.05 5.59
N THR A 82 -7.46 15.80 5.31
CA THR A 82 -7.07 15.13 4.07
C THR A 82 -7.66 15.85 2.86
N PRO A 83 -6.84 16.19 1.85
CA PRO A 83 -7.34 16.80 0.63
C PRO A 83 -8.44 15.96 -0.04
N GLU A 84 -9.40 16.62 -0.68
CA GLU A 84 -10.50 15.93 -1.37
C GLU A 84 -9.99 15.03 -2.50
N ASP A 85 -9.00 15.51 -3.27
CA ASP A 85 -8.37 14.73 -4.34
C ASP A 85 -7.70 13.45 -3.79
N ASP A 86 -6.97 13.59 -2.68
CA ASP A 86 -6.36 12.45 -1.99
C ASP A 86 -7.41 11.46 -1.47
N THR A 87 -8.57 11.96 -1.04
CA THR A 87 -9.69 11.11 -0.62
C THR A 87 -10.23 10.29 -1.78
N VAL A 88 -10.46 10.91 -2.94
CA VAL A 88 -10.95 10.21 -4.13
C VAL A 88 -9.95 9.15 -4.60
N HIS A 89 -8.68 9.52 -4.75
CA HIS A 89 -7.65 8.62 -5.25
C HIS A 89 -7.27 7.56 -4.23
N GLY A 90 -7.10 7.94 -2.97
CA GLY A 90 -6.76 7.02 -1.89
C GLY A 90 -7.83 5.96 -1.63
N SER A 91 -9.12 6.33 -1.65
CA SER A 91 -10.21 5.35 -1.52
C SER A 91 -10.20 4.34 -2.66
N ALA A 92 -9.95 4.77 -3.90
CA ALA A 92 -9.82 3.87 -5.04
C ALA A 92 -8.64 2.89 -4.89
N VAL A 93 -7.53 3.33 -4.29
CA VAL A 93 -6.39 2.45 -3.96
C VAL A 93 -6.78 1.42 -2.90
N VAL A 94 -7.43 1.86 -1.82
CA VAL A 94 -7.89 0.97 -0.74
C VAL A 94 -8.80 -0.12 -1.30
N ASP A 95 -9.85 0.26 -2.04
CA ASP A 95 -10.80 -0.69 -2.65
C ASP A 95 -10.07 -1.71 -3.53
N ARG A 96 -9.08 -1.27 -4.31
CA ARG A 96 -8.29 -2.14 -5.20
C ARG A 96 -7.42 -3.11 -4.41
N LEU A 97 -6.76 -2.65 -3.34
CA LEU A 97 -5.93 -3.49 -2.49
C LEU A 97 -6.78 -4.52 -1.74
N GLU A 98 -7.88 -4.10 -1.14
CA GLU A 98 -8.84 -4.98 -0.44
C GLU A 98 -9.38 -6.04 -1.40
N THR A 99 -9.82 -5.66 -2.60
CA THR A 99 -10.29 -6.62 -3.62
C THR A 99 -9.24 -7.69 -3.93
N ARG A 100 -7.94 -7.31 -3.99
CA ARG A 100 -6.84 -8.25 -4.27
C ARG A 100 -6.55 -9.16 -3.08
N LEU A 101 -6.74 -8.69 -1.86
CA LEU A 101 -6.60 -9.47 -0.63
C LEU A 101 -7.77 -10.44 -0.47
N GLU A 102 -9.01 -10.00 -0.67
CA GLU A 102 -10.24 -10.80 -0.55
C GLU A 102 -10.34 -11.89 -1.63
N SER A 103 -9.88 -11.60 -2.86
CA SER A 103 -9.84 -12.58 -3.96
C SER A 103 -9.02 -13.84 -3.62
N ARG A 104 -8.19 -13.79 -2.57
CA ARG A 104 -7.42 -14.91 -2.04
C ARG A 104 -8.17 -15.68 -0.93
N GLU A 105 -9.04 -15.01 -0.18
CA GLU A 105 -9.81 -15.63 0.92
C GLU A 105 -10.96 -16.52 0.44
N SER A 106 -11.31 -16.45 -0.85
CA SER A 106 -12.23 -17.39 -1.50
C SER A 106 -11.48 -18.51 -2.22
N PRO A 107 -11.18 -19.66 -1.58
CA PRO A 107 -10.81 -20.86 -2.32
C PRO A 107 -12.00 -21.30 -3.20
N PRO A 108 -11.77 -21.84 -4.41
CA PRO A 108 -12.85 -22.43 -5.19
C PRO A 108 -13.51 -23.57 -4.38
N GLN A 109 -14.84 -23.55 -4.29
CA GLN A 109 -15.65 -24.64 -3.71
C GLN A 109 -15.54 -25.92 -4.54
#